data_AF-X1LPZ9-F1
#
_entry.id   AF-X1LPZ9-F1
#
_cell.length_a   1.000
_cell.length_b   1.000
_cell.length_c   1.000
_cell.angle_alpha   90.00
_cell.angle_beta   90.00
_cell.angle_gamma   90.00
#
_symmetry.space_group_name_H-M   'P 1'
#
loop_
_entity.id
_entity.type
_entity.pdbx_description
1 polymer ?
#
loop_
_entity_poly.entity_id
_entity_poly.type
_entity_poly.pdbx_seq_one_letter_code
_entity_poly.pdbx_strand_id
1 'polypeptide(L)'
;MTLDNPGVADHIFLCDVEVWAGTSPNPSVWTDLDLSAVVGSNPALCVMRWKNANGFAASTIAFRPKGETEYVDDTLVSPFVCGAPTDGWGIVLALTDSAGICQYKIKDMDKAAQTIDIIGYVK
;
A
#
# COMPACT_ATOMS: atom_id res chain seq x y z
N MET A 1 -12.42 14.65 18.39
CA MET A 1 -13.52 14.55 17.40
C MET A 1 -13.57 13.10 16.98
N THR A 2 -14.48 12.35 17.56
CA THR A 2 -14.77 10.95 17.21
C THR A 2 -15.93 10.98 16.23
N LEU A 3 -15.77 10.37 15.06
CA LEU A 3 -16.87 10.16 14.12
C LEU A 3 -17.55 8.85 14.53
N ASP A 4 -18.56 8.94 15.40
CA ASP A 4 -19.39 7.78 15.72
C ASP A 4 -20.49 7.65 14.66
N ASN A 5 -20.55 6.50 13.99
CA ASN A 5 -21.62 6.13 13.06
C ASN A 5 -22.72 5.37 13.82
N PRO A 6 -23.93 5.92 13.96
CA PRO A 6 -24.99 5.29 14.75
C PRO A 6 -25.68 4.19 13.93
N GLY A 7 -25.15 2.97 13.96
CA GLY A 7 -25.97 1.77 13.74
C GLY A 7 -25.59 0.77 12.65
N VAL A 8 -24.38 0.79 12.09
CA VAL A 8 -23.92 -0.26 11.15
C VAL A 8 -22.47 -0.61 11.50
N ALA A 9 -22.16 -1.91 11.60
CA ALA A 9 -20.85 -2.45 11.94
C ALA A 9 -19.71 -1.68 11.24
N ASP A 10 -18.66 -1.32 11.98
CA ASP A 10 -17.55 -0.53 11.47
C ASP A 10 -16.91 -1.23 10.26
N HIS A 11 -17.11 -0.65 9.07
CA HIS A 11 -16.51 -1.15 7.82
C HIS A 11 -15.05 -0.69 7.66
N ILE A 12 -14.61 0.29 8.44
CA ILE A 12 -13.25 0.84 8.39
C ILE A 12 -12.55 0.54 9.72
N PHE A 13 -11.42 -0.15 9.65
CA PHE A 13 -10.58 -0.47 10.79
C PHE A 13 -9.31 0.37 10.74
N LEU A 14 -8.94 1.02 11.84
CA LEU A 14 -7.68 1.79 11.97
C LEU A 14 -6.63 0.94 12.70
N CYS A 15 -5.38 0.96 12.25
CA CYS A 15 -4.37 0.06 12.81
C CYS A 15 -2.95 0.64 12.95
N ASP A 16 -2.54 1.63 12.14
CA ASP A 16 -1.21 2.28 12.17
C ASP A 16 -0.04 1.32 12.49
N VAL A 17 0.20 0.35 11.61
CA VAL A 17 1.21 -0.71 11.75
C VAL A 17 2.23 -0.63 10.63
N GLU A 18 3.54 -0.59 10.96
CA GLU A 18 4.60 -0.82 9.98
C GLU A 18 4.54 -2.28 9.51
N VAL A 19 4.24 -2.48 8.23
CA VAL A 19 4.13 -3.80 7.61
C VAL A 19 5.38 -4.18 6.84
N TRP A 20 6.19 -3.17 6.49
CA TRP A 20 7.45 -3.41 5.81
C TRP A 20 8.40 -2.21 5.92
N ALA A 21 9.68 -2.50 6.14
CA ALA A 21 10.77 -1.53 6.03
C ALA A 21 12.01 -2.20 5.42
N GLY A 22 12.62 -1.55 4.43
CA GLY A 22 13.85 -2.04 3.83
C GLY A 22 14.15 -1.47 2.45
N THR A 23 15.17 -2.02 1.81
CA THR A 23 15.50 -1.74 0.41
C THR A 23 14.83 -2.79 -0.46
N SER A 24 14.13 -2.37 -1.52
CA SER A 24 13.55 -3.33 -2.44
C SER A 24 14.64 -4.15 -3.15
N PRO A 25 14.50 -5.48 -3.21
CA PRO A 25 15.52 -6.35 -3.77
C PRO A 25 15.62 -6.25 -5.29
N ASN A 26 14.53 -5.93 -6.00
CA ASN A 26 14.51 -5.83 -7.46
C ASN A 26 13.38 -4.92 -7.97
N PRO A 27 13.68 -3.81 -8.68
CA PRO A 27 12.67 -2.90 -9.22
C PRO A 27 11.80 -3.53 -10.33
N SER A 28 12.24 -4.62 -10.95
CA SER A 28 11.50 -5.26 -12.05
C SER A 28 10.60 -6.41 -11.61
N VAL A 29 10.59 -6.78 -10.32
CA VAL A 29 9.88 -7.97 -9.83
C VAL A 29 8.83 -7.56 -8.79
N TRP A 30 7.62 -8.07 -8.98
CA TRP A 30 6.55 -7.97 -8.00
C TRP A 30 6.91 -8.78 -6.76
N THR A 31 6.93 -8.11 -5.61
CA THR A 31 7.25 -8.71 -4.31
C THR A 31 5.97 -8.80 -3.48
N ASP A 32 5.77 -9.94 -2.82
CA ASP A 32 4.64 -10.13 -1.91
C ASP A 32 4.82 -9.24 -0.67
N LEU A 33 3.78 -8.47 -0.37
CA LEU A 33 3.58 -7.75 0.88
C LEU A 33 2.46 -8.45 1.64
N ASP A 34 2.85 -9.22 2.65
CA ASP A 34 1.92 -9.98 3.48
C ASP A 34 1.29 -9.07 4.53
N LEU A 35 0.00 -8.78 4.35
CA LEU A 35 -0.80 -7.96 5.28
C LEU A 35 -1.72 -8.84 6.15
N SER A 36 -1.61 -10.16 6.07
CA SER A 36 -2.54 -11.10 6.70
C SER A 36 -2.52 -11.01 8.24
N ALA A 37 -1.42 -10.57 8.84
CA ALA A 37 -1.35 -10.31 10.28
C ALA A 37 -2.28 -9.14 10.72
N VAL A 38 -2.60 -8.22 9.80
CA VAL A 38 -3.44 -7.05 10.07
C VAL A 38 -4.87 -7.25 9.53
N VAL A 39 -5.00 -7.69 8.28
CA VAL A 39 -6.32 -7.84 7.62
C VAL A 39 -6.88 -9.25 7.73
N GLY A 40 -6.11 -10.23 8.20
CA GLY A 40 -6.48 -11.65 8.17
C GLY A 40 -6.45 -12.22 6.75
N SER A 41 -6.85 -13.49 6.61
CA SER A 41 -7.01 -14.14 5.30
C SER A 41 -8.34 -13.74 4.64
N ASN A 42 -8.45 -12.48 4.21
CA ASN A 42 -9.61 -11.94 3.50
C ASN A 42 -9.16 -10.92 2.45
N PRO A 43 -9.87 -10.80 1.32
CA PRO A 43 -9.74 -9.63 0.46
C PRO A 43 -10.12 -8.37 1.25
N ALA A 44 -9.26 -7.36 1.20
CA ALA A 44 -9.46 -6.09 1.89
C ALA A 44 -8.89 -4.93 1.06
N LEU A 45 -9.58 -3.78 1.10
CA LEU A 45 -9.04 -2.51 0.63
C LEU A 45 -8.21 -1.89 1.75
N CYS A 46 -6.90 -1.83 1.57
CA CYS A 46 -5.95 -1.28 2.53
C CYS A 46 -5.65 0.19 2.20
N VAL A 47 -5.74 1.04 3.21
CA VAL A 47 -5.21 2.40 3.21
C VAL A 47 -3.84 2.34 3.87
N MET A 48 -2.81 2.63 3.09
CA MET A 48 -1.42 2.59 3.55
C MET A 48 -0.77 3.96 3.39
N ARG A 49 0.30 4.20 4.14
CA ARG A 49 1.24 5.28 3.85
C ARG A 49 2.58 4.68 3.46
N TRP A 50 3.24 5.30 2.50
CA TRP A 50 4.53 4.90 1.97
C TRP A 50 5.48 6.10 1.89
N LYS A 51 6.76 5.89 2.19
CA LYS A 51 7.82 6.85 1.94
C LYS A 51 9.12 6.14 1.56
N ASN A 52 10.01 6.84 0.89
CA ASN A 52 11.41 6.47 0.76
C ASN A 52 12.30 7.38 1.61
N ALA A 53 13.62 7.11 1.63
CA ALA A 53 14.60 7.92 2.36
C ALA A 53 14.67 9.39 1.89
N ASN A 54 14.16 9.69 0.69
CA ASN A 54 14.10 11.03 0.09
C ASN A 54 12.69 11.66 0.19
N GLY A 55 11.74 11.01 0.87
CA GLY A 55 10.35 11.42 0.99
C GLY A 55 9.41 10.74 -0.01
N PHE A 56 8.47 11.51 -0.57
CA PHE A 56 7.42 10.98 -1.45
C PHE A 56 7.75 11.23 -2.92
N ALA A 57 7.90 10.16 -3.69
CA ALA A 57 8.02 10.20 -5.15
C ALA A 57 6.94 9.32 -5.81
N ALA A 58 5.81 9.94 -6.17
CA ALA A 58 4.58 9.29 -6.67
C ALA A 58 4.78 8.31 -7.85
N SER A 59 5.82 8.50 -8.65
CA SER A 59 6.09 7.71 -9.85
C SER A 59 6.81 6.38 -9.58
N THR A 60 7.25 6.13 -8.35
CA THR A 60 8.25 5.09 -8.10
C THR A 60 7.68 3.77 -7.59
N ILE A 61 6.44 3.70 -7.10
CA ILE A 61 5.87 2.46 -6.53
C ILE A 61 4.51 2.12 -7.13
N ALA A 62 4.28 0.84 -7.38
CA ALA A 62 3.02 0.29 -7.86
C ALA A 62 2.55 -0.83 -6.93
N PHE A 63 1.23 -1.00 -6.81
CA PHE A 63 0.59 -2.03 -6.00
C PHE A 63 -0.46 -2.79 -6.82
N ARG A 64 -0.66 -4.07 -6.49
CA ARG A 64 -1.73 -4.90 -7.06
C ARG A 64 -2.11 -6.05 -6.12
N PRO A 65 -3.30 -6.68 -6.25
CA PRO A 65 -3.56 -7.97 -5.63
C PRO A 65 -2.59 -9.04 -6.17
N LYS A 66 -2.26 -10.02 -5.34
CA LYS A 66 -1.40 -11.13 -5.76
C LYS A 66 -2.08 -11.97 -6.84
N GLY A 67 -1.31 -12.31 -7.88
CA GLY A 67 -1.78 -13.13 -9.00
C GLY A 67 -2.45 -12.34 -10.13
N GLU A 68 -2.73 -11.05 -9.94
CA GLU A 68 -3.27 -10.20 -11.00
C GLU A 68 -2.21 -9.86 -12.05
N THR A 69 -2.62 -9.77 -13.32
CA THR A 69 -1.72 -9.33 -14.40
C THR A 69 -1.56 -7.81 -14.38
N GLU A 70 -0.36 -7.33 -14.69
CA GLU A 70 -0.13 -5.90 -14.92
C GLU A 70 -0.99 -5.47 -16.11
N TYR A 71 -1.98 -4.61 -15.90
CA TYR A 71 -2.63 -3.92 -17.01
C TYR A 71 -1.60 -2.97 -17.60
N VAL A 72 -0.99 -3.39 -18.71
CA VAL A 72 0.03 -2.62 -19.42
C VAL A 72 -0.66 -1.45 -20.11
N ASP A 73 -0.86 -0.38 -19.37
CA ASP A 73 -0.78 0.95 -19.94
C ASP A 73 0.45 1.62 -19.32
N ASP A 74 1.56 1.59 -20.06
CA ASP A 74 2.85 2.16 -19.63
C ASP A 74 2.75 3.66 -19.29
N THR A 75 1.62 4.30 -19.63
CA THR A 75 1.30 5.70 -19.34
C THR A 75 0.44 5.93 -18.08
N LEU A 76 -0.22 4.89 -17.56
CA LEU A 76 -1.07 5.01 -16.37
C LEU A 76 -0.38 4.42 -15.13
N VAL A 77 0.12 5.35 -14.31
CA VAL A 77 0.36 5.11 -12.88
C VAL A 77 -0.95 4.67 -12.25
N SER A 78 -1.06 3.40 -11.87
CA SER A 78 -2.26 2.86 -11.22
C SER A 78 -2.12 2.88 -9.69
N PRO A 79 -3.18 3.19 -8.93
CA PRO A 79 -3.93 4.43 -9.00
C PRO A 79 -3.99 5.04 -7.58
N PHE A 80 -3.82 6.35 -7.48
CA PHE A 80 -3.99 7.11 -6.23
C PHE A 80 -2.90 6.88 -5.17
N VAL A 81 -1.63 7.12 -5.53
CA VAL A 81 -0.68 7.57 -4.52
C VAL A 81 -0.85 9.07 -4.31
N CYS A 82 -1.57 9.46 -3.26
CA CYS A 82 -1.82 10.87 -2.92
C CYS A 82 -0.75 11.35 -1.94
N GLY A 83 0.19 12.18 -2.40
CA GLY A 83 1.23 12.76 -1.55
C GLY A 83 0.72 13.94 -0.73
N ALA A 84 1.00 13.95 0.57
CA ALA A 84 0.97 15.17 1.38
C ALA A 84 2.42 15.69 1.51
N PRO A 85 2.76 16.88 0.97
CA PRO A 85 4.14 17.34 0.87
C PRO A 85 4.80 17.68 2.22
N THR A 86 4.06 17.66 3.34
CA THR A 86 4.58 18.14 4.63
C THR A 86 5.49 17.14 5.35
N ASP A 87 5.27 15.83 5.19
CA ASP A 87 5.99 14.80 5.97
C ASP A 87 6.68 13.72 5.10
N GLY A 88 6.71 13.90 3.78
CA GLY A 88 7.34 12.96 2.85
C GLY A 88 6.62 11.62 2.69
N TRP A 89 5.38 11.50 3.19
CA TRP A 89 4.54 10.32 3.02
C TRP A 89 3.57 10.48 1.84
N GLY A 90 3.41 9.40 1.08
CA GLY A 90 2.31 9.20 0.15
C GLY A 90 1.27 8.26 0.73
N ILE A 91 -0.01 8.54 0.51
CA ILE A 91 -1.10 7.62 0.85
C ILE A 91 -1.36 6.72 -0.35
N VAL A 92 -1.44 5.42 -0.11
CA VAL A 92 -1.68 4.37 -1.10
C VAL A 92 -2.99 3.67 -0.77
N LEU A 93 -3.78 3.38 -1.81
CA LEU A 93 -4.91 2.46 -1.73
C LEU A 93 -4.55 1.18 -2.48
N ALA A 94 -4.56 0.04 -1.79
CA ALA A 94 -4.24 -1.25 -2.39
C ALA A 94 -5.22 -2.34 -1.97
N LEU A 95 -5.55 -3.23 -2.91
CA LEU A 95 -6.37 -4.41 -2.65
C LEU A 95 -5.48 -5.62 -2.33
N THR A 96 -5.90 -6.42 -1.36
CA THR A 96 -5.31 -7.73 -1.06
C THR A 96 -6.10 -8.85 -1.73
N ASP A 97 -5.43 -9.99 -1.95
CA ASP A 97 -6.06 -11.24 -2.35
C ASP A 97 -6.79 -11.93 -1.18
N SER A 98 -7.31 -13.13 -1.41
CA SER A 98 -8.00 -13.91 -0.36
C SER A 98 -7.10 -14.36 0.79
N ALA A 99 -5.78 -14.32 0.63
CA ALA A 99 -4.82 -14.62 1.68
C ALA A 99 -4.43 -13.37 2.50
N GLY A 100 -4.91 -12.19 2.13
CA GLY A 100 -4.49 -10.92 2.74
C GLY A 100 -3.15 -10.42 2.19
N ILE A 101 -2.77 -10.82 0.97
CA ILE A 101 -1.50 -10.47 0.34
C ILE A 101 -1.75 -9.48 -0.80
N CYS A 102 -1.00 -8.39 -0.82
CA CYS A 102 -0.85 -7.57 -2.02
C CYS A 102 0.59 -7.69 -2.54
N GLN A 103 0.83 -7.24 -3.76
CA GLN A 103 2.16 -7.19 -4.34
C GLN A 103 2.53 -5.75 -4.62
N TYR A 104 3.81 -5.44 -4.45
CA TYR A 104 4.38 -4.16 -4.79
C TYR A 104 5.59 -4.30 -5.71
N LYS A 105 5.85 -3.28 -6.50
CA LYS A 105 7.00 -3.17 -7.42
C LYS A 105 7.43 -1.72 -7.48
N ILE A 106 8.73 -1.48 -7.55
CA ILE A 106 9.27 -0.13 -7.63
C ILE A 106 9.79 0.13 -9.04
N LYS A 107 9.20 1.08 -9.76
CA LYS A 107 9.43 1.28 -11.20
C LYS A 107 10.82 1.83 -11.51
N ASP A 108 11.36 2.67 -10.64
CA ASP A 108 12.69 3.27 -10.79
C ASP A 108 13.73 2.56 -9.93
N MET A 109 15.00 2.53 -10.34
CA MET A 109 16.09 1.87 -9.59
C MET A 109 16.45 2.58 -8.26
N ASP A 110 15.54 3.32 -7.65
CA ASP A 110 15.76 3.92 -6.36
C ASP A 110 15.83 2.82 -5.29
N LYS A 111 17.07 2.43 -4.97
CA LYS A 111 17.41 1.49 -3.90
C LYS A 111 17.35 2.13 -2.51
N ALA A 112 16.81 3.35 -2.40
CA ALA A 112 16.55 3.97 -1.12
C ALA A 112 15.74 3.03 -0.21
N ALA A 113 16.05 3.09 1.08
CA ALA A 113 15.23 2.46 2.09
C ALA A 113 13.82 3.05 2.03
N GLN A 114 12.83 2.20 2.22
CA GLN A 114 11.42 2.52 2.14
C GLN A 114 10.70 1.97 3.36
N THR A 115 9.58 2.60 3.68
CA THR A 115 8.69 2.18 4.77
C THR A 115 7.27 2.17 4.24
N ILE A 116 6.51 1.12 4.57
CA ILE A 116 5.09 0.99 4.31
C ILE A 116 4.39 0.72 5.63
N ASP A 117 3.42 1.56 5.96
CA ASP A 117 2.54 1.37 7.11
C ASP A 117 1.11 1.22 6.62
N ILE A 118 0.34 0.31 7.24
CA ILE A 118 -1.11 0.25 7.07
C ILE A 118 -1.75 1.16 8.12
N ILE A 119 -2.51 2.16 7.66
CA ILE A 119 -3.19 3.12 8.54
C ILE A 119 -4.65 2.73 8.76
N GLY A 120 -5.24 2.01 7.81
CA GLY A 120 -6.52 1.36 7.99
C GLY A 120 -6.90 0.43 6.85
N TYR A 121 -8.03 -0.26 6.97
CA TYR A 121 -8.54 -1.14 5.93
C TYR A 121 -10.07 -1.30 5.98
N VAL A 122 -10.64 -1.77 4.86
CA VAL A 122 -12.04 -2.12 4.70
C VAL A 122 -12.15 -3.59 4.29
N LYS A 123 -13.09 -4.32 4.92
CA LYS A 123 -13.45 -5.71 4.64
C LYS A 123 -14.85 -5.80 4.06
#